data_AF-A0A749KXX6-F1
#
_entry.id   AF-A0A749KXX6-F1
#
_cell.length_a   1.000
_cell.length_b   1.000
_cell.length_c   1.000
_cell.angle_alpha   90.00
_cell.angle_beta   90.00
_cell.angle_gamma   90.00
#
_symmetry.space_group_name_H-M   'P 1'
#
loop_
_entity.id
_entity.type
_entity.pdbx_description
1 polymer ?
#
loop_
_entity_poly.entity_id
_entity_poly.type
_entity_poly.pdbx_seq_one_letter_code
_entity_poly.pdbx_strand_id
1 'polypeptide(L)'
;MAKSAAERKAAQRARLASGGGLRHELVLTAQEAAMLDRNRQRRNPGREPYSRNEYLSLLILCDNQRLDRQEARLGVCGRCGKSLPQGCGGEHMRMAANCWYTRDCLDINLTSPVTGHANLEDDES
;
A
#
# COMPACT_ATOMS: atom_id res chain seq x y z
N MET A 1 -2.41 -25.25 -18.86
CA MET A 1 -3.03 -25.57 -17.56
C MET A 1 -2.66 -24.49 -16.55
N ALA A 2 -3.61 -24.01 -15.73
CA ALA A 2 -3.31 -23.05 -14.68
C ALA A 2 -2.54 -23.75 -13.55
N LYS A 3 -1.41 -23.16 -13.11
CA LYS A 3 -0.60 -23.70 -12.01
C LYS A 3 -1.45 -23.84 -10.74
N SER A 4 -1.37 -24.98 -10.10
CA SER A 4 -1.99 -25.25 -8.80
C SER A 4 -1.48 -24.30 -7.72
N ALA A 5 -2.23 -24.14 -6.63
CA ALA A 5 -1.80 -23.35 -5.47
C ALA A 5 -0.46 -23.87 -4.89
N ALA A 6 -0.25 -25.19 -4.92
CA ALA A 6 0.98 -25.82 -4.47
C ALA A 6 2.17 -25.45 -5.35
N GLU A 7 2.01 -25.45 -6.68
CA GLU A 7 3.05 -25.05 -7.63
C GLU A 7 3.38 -23.55 -7.54
N ARG A 8 2.37 -22.71 -7.30
CA ARG A 8 2.58 -21.26 -7.06
C ARG A 8 3.38 -21.03 -5.77
N LYS A 9 3.03 -21.71 -4.68
CA LYS A 9 3.74 -21.62 -3.39
C LYS A 9 5.16 -22.20 -3.47
N ALA A 10 5.36 -23.28 -4.23
CA ALA A 10 6.68 -23.85 -4.48
C ALA A 10 7.57 -22.89 -5.27
N ALA A 11 7.05 -22.30 -6.35
CA ALA A 11 7.78 -21.29 -7.13
C ALA A 11 8.09 -20.02 -6.31
N GLN A 12 7.17 -19.58 -5.45
CA GLN A 12 7.39 -18.45 -4.55
C GLN A 12 8.51 -18.72 -3.54
N ARG A 13 8.51 -19.90 -2.91
CA ARG A 13 9.58 -20.32 -1.99
C ARG A 13 10.93 -20.47 -2.68
N ALA A 14 10.96 -21.04 -3.89
CA ALA A 14 12.17 -21.16 -4.68
C ALA A 14 12.78 -19.80 -5.00
N ARG A 15 11.95 -18.81 -5.39
CA ARG A 15 12.38 -17.42 -5.62
C ARG A 15 12.89 -16.72 -4.35
N LEU A 16 12.24 -16.96 -3.22
CA LEU A 16 12.65 -16.41 -1.92
C LEU A 16 14.01 -16.98 -1.48
N ALA A 17 14.21 -18.28 -1.68
CA ALA A 17 15.43 -18.99 -1.31
C ALA A 17 16.62 -18.63 -2.20
N SER A 18 16.40 -18.40 -3.50
CA SER A 18 17.47 -18.05 -4.43
C SER A 18 17.85 -16.56 -4.41
N GLY A 19 16.98 -15.68 -3.88
CA GLY A 19 17.07 -14.23 -4.07
C GLY A 19 17.38 -13.38 -2.83
N GLY A 20 17.65 -13.98 -1.67
CA GLY A 20 17.92 -13.20 -0.45
C GLY A 20 16.67 -12.53 0.14
N GLY A 21 15.60 -13.29 0.35
CA GLY A 21 14.39 -12.76 1.00
C GLY A 21 14.67 -12.17 2.39
N LEU A 22 14.14 -10.97 2.65
CA LEU A 22 14.15 -10.36 3.98
C LEU A 22 13.06 -10.99 4.85
N ARG A 23 13.43 -11.58 5.98
CA ARG A 23 12.47 -12.08 6.97
C ARG A 23 12.05 -10.95 7.90
N HIS A 24 10.74 -10.73 8.03
CA HIS A 24 10.15 -9.79 8.97
C HIS A 24 9.14 -10.52 9.85
N GLU A 25 9.14 -10.24 11.15
CA GLU A 25 8.18 -10.80 12.11
C GLU A 25 7.17 -9.72 12.52
N LEU A 26 5.89 -10.08 12.44
CA LEU A 26 4.77 -9.20 12.72
C LEU A 26 3.90 -9.82 13.80
N VAL A 27 3.67 -9.06 14.88
CA VAL A 27 2.71 -9.44 15.93
C VAL A 27 1.40 -8.71 15.65
N LEU A 28 0.33 -9.47 15.50
CA LEU A 28 -1.01 -8.95 15.24
C LEU A 28 -1.87 -9.06 16.50
N THR A 29 -2.71 -8.05 16.72
CA THR A 29 -3.83 -8.16 17.65
C THR A 29 -4.80 -9.25 17.18
N ALA A 30 -5.64 -9.75 18.10
CA ALA A 30 -6.66 -10.73 17.77
C ALA A 30 -7.62 -10.22 16.67
N GLN A 31 -7.94 -8.93 16.70
CA GLN A 31 -8.79 -8.29 15.69
C GLN A 31 -8.12 -8.30 14.31
N GLU A 32 -6.86 -7.87 14.21
CA GLU A 32 -6.13 -7.84 12.94
C GLU A 32 -5.93 -9.24 12.36
N ALA A 33 -5.65 -10.24 13.20
CA ALA A 33 -5.53 -11.64 12.77
C ALA A 33 -6.86 -12.18 12.20
N ALA A 34 -7.99 -11.87 12.84
CA ALA A 34 -9.31 -12.24 12.34
C ALA A 34 -9.64 -11.53 11.02
N MET A 35 -9.30 -10.24 10.88
CA MET A 35 -9.45 -9.50 9.63
C MET A 35 -8.60 -10.08 8.51
N LEU A 36 -7.34 -10.45 8.80
CA LEU A 36 -6.44 -11.09 7.86
C LEU A 36 -7.03 -12.40 7.31
N ASP A 37 -7.48 -13.29 8.19
CA ASP A 37 -8.00 -14.59 7.78
C ASP A 37 -9.33 -14.47 7.01
N ARG A 38 -10.22 -13.55 7.42
CA ARG A 38 -11.44 -13.23 6.66
C ARG A 38 -11.12 -12.69 5.27
N ASN A 39 -10.22 -11.71 5.16
CA ASN A 39 -9.97 -11.01 3.91
C ASN A 39 -9.27 -11.88 2.86
N ARG A 40 -8.42 -12.81 3.30
CA ARG A 40 -7.73 -13.80 2.44
C ARG A 40 -8.68 -14.70 1.67
N GLN A 41 -9.80 -15.07 2.29
CA GLN A 41 -10.85 -15.86 1.65
C GLN A 41 -11.66 -14.98 0.69
N ARG A 42 -12.11 -13.81 1.16
CA ARG A 42 -12.97 -12.91 0.37
C ARG A 42 -12.31 -12.35 -0.89
N ARG A 43 -10.98 -12.17 -0.88
CA ARG A 43 -10.23 -11.64 -2.03
C ARG A 43 -9.83 -12.72 -3.05
N ASN A 44 -10.22 -13.98 -2.86
CA ASN A 44 -10.08 -15.04 -3.86
C ASN A 44 -11.37 -15.89 -3.97
N PRO A 45 -12.51 -15.29 -4.36
CA PRO A 45 -13.80 -15.97 -4.33
C PRO A 45 -13.83 -17.19 -5.26
N GLY A 46 -14.41 -18.29 -4.77
CA GLY A 46 -14.54 -19.54 -5.54
C GLY A 46 -13.24 -20.32 -5.74
N ARG A 47 -12.17 -19.96 -5.03
CA ARG A 47 -10.86 -20.62 -5.10
C ARG A 47 -10.27 -20.79 -3.71
N GLU A 48 -9.20 -21.57 -3.62
CA GLU A 48 -8.44 -21.73 -2.38
C GLU A 48 -7.96 -20.36 -1.87
N PRO A 49 -8.22 -20.01 -0.60
CA PRO A 49 -7.77 -18.75 -0.01
C PRO A 49 -6.26 -18.55 -0.13
N TYR A 50 -5.82 -17.31 -0.30
CA TYR A 50 -4.38 -16.99 -0.30
C TYR A 50 -3.72 -17.44 0.99
N SER A 51 -2.44 -17.82 0.98
CA SER A 51 -1.68 -17.99 2.24
C SER A 51 -1.46 -16.65 2.97
N ARG A 52 -1.12 -16.64 4.28
CA ARG A 52 -0.90 -15.38 5.04
C ARG A 52 0.18 -14.52 4.37
N ASN A 53 1.32 -15.14 4.10
CA ASN A 53 2.46 -14.47 3.48
C ASN A 53 2.14 -14.00 2.06
N GLU A 54 1.47 -14.83 1.26
CA GLU A 54 1.06 -14.46 -0.10
C GLU A 54 0.13 -13.25 -0.08
N TYR A 55 -0.86 -13.26 0.80
CA TYR A 55 -1.80 -12.16 0.92
C TYR A 55 -1.14 -10.85 1.34
N LEU A 56 -0.29 -10.86 2.37
CA LEU A 56 0.46 -9.68 2.79
C LEU A 56 1.40 -9.17 1.70
N SER A 57 2.08 -10.09 0.99
CA SER A 57 2.95 -9.73 -0.14
C SER A 57 2.15 -9.08 -1.28
N LEU A 58 0.98 -9.64 -1.62
CA LEU A 58 0.11 -9.09 -2.65
C LEU A 58 -0.44 -7.72 -2.25
N LEU A 59 -0.80 -7.52 -0.98
CA LEU A 59 -1.23 -6.21 -0.49
C LEU A 59 -0.14 -5.15 -0.70
N ILE A 60 1.12 -5.45 -0.34
CA ILE A 60 2.25 -4.53 -0.56
C ILE A 60 2.40 -4.19 -2.05
N LEU A 61 2.34 -5.19 -2.92
CA LEU A 61 2.48 -4.98 -4.37
C LEU A 61 1.34 -4.16 -4.95
N CYS A 62 0.09 -4.43 -4.55
CA CYS A 62 -1.07 -3.67 -4.98
C CYS A 62 -1.03 -2.23 -4.45
N ASP A 63 -0.61 -2.05 -3.20
CA ASP A 63 -0.48 -0.75 -2.56
C ASP A 63 0.62 0.09 -3.24
N ASN A 64 1.76 -0.51 -3.57
CA ASN A 64 2.82 0.19 -4.33
C ASN A 64 2.30 0.71 -5.68
N GLN A 65 1.55 -0.10 -6.43
CA GLN A 65 0.96 0.35 -7.70
C GLN A 65 -0.08 1.45 -7.50
N ARG A 66 -0.81 1.45 -6.37
CA ARG A 66 -1.73 2.53 -6.03
C ARG A 66 -0.96 3.81 -5.70
N LEU A 67 0.09 3.71 -4.89
CA LEU A 67 0.97 4.82 -4.54
C LEU A 67 1.60 5.44 -5.79
N ASP A 68 2.15 4.64 -6.70
CA ASP A 68 2.73 5.13 -7.96
C ASP A 68 1.72 5.96 -8.77
N ARG A 69 0.44 5.55 -8.81
CA ARG A 69 -0.63 6.29 -9.51
C ARG A 69 -0.99 7.58 -8.78
N GLN A 70 -1.04 7.56 -7.45
CA GLN A 70 -1.33 8.73 -6.65
C GLN A 70 -0.23 9.79 -6.78
N GLU A 71 1.03 9.37 -6.70
CA GLU A 71 2.18 10.24 -6.93
C GLU A 71 2.18 10.81 -8.35
N ALA A 72 1.89 9.99 -9.37
CA ALA A 72 1.77 10.46 -10.75
C ALA A 72 0.63 11.47 -10.94
N ARG A 73 -0.51 11.29 -10.24
CA ARG A 73 -1.65 12.23 -10.28
C ARG A 73 -1.28 13.59 -9.69
N LEU A 74 -0.49 13.60 -8.62
CA LEU A 74 -0.09 14.84 -7.96
C LEU A 74 1.10 15.52 -8.65
N GLY A 75 2.01 14.74 -9.24
CA GLY A 75 3.13 15.22 -10.03
C GLY A 75 4.14 16.04 -9.23
N VAL A 76 4.51 17.22 -9.75
CA VAL A 76 5.40 18.17 -9.07
C VAL A 76 4.60 19.31 -8.48
N CYS A 77 5.08 19.86 -7.36
CA CYS A 77 4.46 21.04 -6.78
C CYS A 77 4.39 22.19 -7.78
N GLY A 78 3.19 22.66 -8.15
CA GLY A 78 3.03 23.87 -8.95
C GLY A 78 3.58 25.13 -8.27
N ARG A 79 3.85 25.09 -6.96
CA ARG A 79 4.37 26.21 -6.17
C ARG A 79 5.87 26.16 -5.90
N CYS A 80 6.37 25.07 -5.34
CA CYS A 80 7.79 24.93 -4.95
C CYS A 80 8.60 24.07 -5.93
N GLY A 81 7.98 23.49 -6.96
CA GLY A 81 8.64 22.66 -7.97
C GLY A 81 9.17 21.30 -7.47
N LYS A 82 8.98 20.96 -6.19
CA LYS A 82 9.53 19.74 -5.58
C LYS A 82 8.57 18.55 -5.75
N SER A 83 9.16 17.36 -5.89
CA SER A 83 8.46 16.07 -6.00
C SER A 83 8.54 15.28 -4.68
N LEU A 84 7.60 14.36 -4.49
CA LEU A 84 7.70 13.34 -3.46
C LEU A 84 8.91 12.41 -3.71
N PRO A 85 9.50 11.80 -2.67
CA PRO A 85 9.24 11.99 -1.23
C PRO A 85 10.11 13.10 -0.58
N GLN A 86 10.82 13.91 -1.38
CA GLN A 86 11.92 14.77 -0.91
C GLN A 86 11.50 15.87 0.09
N GLY A 87 10.22 16.25 0.11
CA GLY A 87 9.67 17.27 0.99
C GLY A 87 9.97 18.70 0.54
N CYS A 88 9.20 19.69 1.00
CA CYS A 88 9.38 21.08 0.57
C CYS A 88 10.38 21.91 1.40
N GLY A 89 11.03 21.35 2.42
CA GLY A 89 12.02 22.07 3.24
C GLY A 89 11.45 23.29 4.00
N GLY A 90 10.19 23.21 4.44
CA GLY A 90 9.51 24.28 5.20
C GLY A 90 8.95 25.43 4.35
N GLU A 91 9.03 25.34 3.02
CA GLU A 91 8.53 26.38 2.10
C GLU A 91 7.01 26.55 2.17
N HIS A 92 6.29 25.48 2.50
CA HIS A 92 4.84 25.52 2.77
C HIS A 92 4.48 26.42 3.95
N MET A 93 5.33 26.51 4.99
CA MET A 93 5.09 27.34 6.19
C MET A 93 5.33 28.83 5.95
N ARG A 94 6.04 29.20 4.87
CA ARG A 94 6.55 30.57 4.72
C ARG A 94 5.59 31.55 4.07
N MET A 95 4.59 31.11 3.28
CA MET A 95 3.38 31.90 2.90
C MET A 95 2.50 31.24 1.80
N ALA A 96 2.60 29.93 1.55
CA ALA A 96 1.96 29.34 0.37
C ALA A 96 0.86 28.34 0.72
N ALA A 97 -0.37 28.84 0.89
CA ALA A 97 -1.58 28.02 0.93
C ALA A 97 -1.74 27.09 -0.29
N ASN A 98 -1.04 27.39 -1.39
CA ASN A 98 -1.11 26.66 -2.65
C ASN A 98 0.04 25.66 -2.84
N CYS A 99 0.83 25.38 -1.81
CA CYS A 99 1.80 24.29 -1.84
C CYS A 99 1.07 22.99 -1.47
N TRP A 100 1.01 22.00 -2.36
CA TRP A 100 0.37 20.72 -2.08
C TRP A 100 0.97 19.96 -0.89
N TYR A 101 2.20 20.27 -0.45
CA TYR A 101 2.74 19.80 0.83
C TYR A 101 2.00 20.31 2.07
N THR A 102 1.01 21.19 1.92
CA THR A 102 0.15 21.65 3.02
C THR A 102 -1.06 20.74 3.25
N ARG A 103 -1.72 20.28 2.18
CA ARG A 103 -3.01 19.57 2.24
C ARG A 103 -3.08 18.41 1.26
N ASP A 104 -2.77 18.61 -0.01
CA ASP A 104 -3.00 17.57 -1.02
C ASP A 104 -2.05 16.37 -0.88
N CYS A 105 -0.88 16.53 -0.24
CA CYS A 105 -0.03 15.38 0.10
C CYS A 105 -0.60 14.53 1.25
N LEU A 106 -1.66 14.97 1.95
CA LEU A 106 -2.32 14.15 2.97
C LEU A 106 -3.20 13.08 2.32
N ASP A 107 -3.61 13.29 1.06
CA ASP A 107 -4.48 12.36 0.33
C ASP A 107 -3.78 11.03 0.00
N ILE A 108 -2.44 11.01 0.04
CA ILE A 108 -1.65 9.78 -0.16
C ILE A 108 -1.36 9.03 1.14
N ASN A 109 -1.69 9.60 2.30
CA ASN A 109 -1.53 8.90 3.56
C ASN A 109 -2.58 7.78 3.66
N LEU A 110 -2.19 6.65 4.26
CA LEU A 110 -3.09 5.51 4.49
C LEU A 110 -4.25 5.86 5.44
N THR A 111 -4.08 6.88 6.28
CA THR A 111 -5.11 7.39 7.20
C THR A 111 -5.19 8.90 7.16
N SER A 112 -6.39 9.42 7.44
CA SER A 112 -6.58 10.84 7.68
C SER A 112 -5.83 11.26 8.94
N PRO A 113 -4.99 12.31 8.90
CA PRO A 113 -4.28 12.79 10.08
C PRO A 113 -5.22 13.44 11.11
N VAL A 114 -6.44 13.82 10.71
CA VAL A 114 -7.42 14.47 11.58
C VAL A 114 -8.28 13.44 12.32
N THR A 115 -8.77 12.42 11.60
CA THR A 115 -9.74 11.46 12.15
C THR A 115 -9.14 10.11 12.47
N GLY A 116 -7.94 9.79 11.96
CA GLY A 116 -7.32 8.47 12.08
C GLY A 116 -8.01 7.38 11.27
N HIS A 117 -9.09 7.70 10.55
CA HIS A 117 -9.78 6.75 9.68
C HIS A 117 -8.96 6.45 8.42
N ALA A 118 -9.14 5.26 7.87
CA ALA A 118 -8.51 4.86 6.63
C ALA A 118 -8.88 5.85 5.51
N ASN A 119 -7.87 6.27 4.75
CA ASN A 119 -8.07 7.12 3.59
C ASN A 119 -8.44 6.23 2.40
N LEU A 120 -9.73 5.90 2.34
CA LEU A 120 -10.30 5.14 1.24
C LEU A 120 -10.63 6.16 0.16
N GLU A 121 -10.04 6.01 -1.03
CA GLU A 121 -10.54 6.73 -2.20
C GLU A 121 -11.95 6.18 -2.43
N ASP A 122 -12.97 6.99 -2.15
CA ASP A 122 -14.33 6.70 -2.60
C ASP A 122 -14.29 6.86 -4.12
N ASP A 123 -14.17 5.74 -4.85
CA ASP A 123 -14.42 5.70 -6.28
C ASP A 123 -15.92 6.02 -6.48
N GLU A 124 -16.26 7.31 -6.55
CA GLU A 124 -17.56 7.78 -7.03
C GLU A 124 -17.80 7.13 -8.40
N SER A 125 -18.83 6.29 -8.43
CA SER A 125 -19.26 5.52 -9.61
C SER A 125 -19.94 6.37 -10.67
#